data_AF-A0A8T2M7A1-F1
#
_entry.id   AF-A0A8T2M7A1-F1
#
_cell.length_a   1.000
_cell.length_b   1.000
_cell.length_c   1.000
_cell.angle_alpha   90.00
_cell.angle_beta   90.00
_cell.angle_gamma   90.00
#
_symmetry.space_group_name_H-M   'P 1'
#
loop_
_entity.id
_entity.type
_entity.pdbx_description
1 polymer ?
#
loop_
_entity_poly.entity_id
_entity_poly.type
_entity_poly.pdbx_seq_one_letter_code
_entity_poly.pdbx_strand_id
1 'polypeptide(L)'
;MSNISEALSNITNSGWHPPPWYQFEACSVAPYAFVFYYGVKVLNLFVGFPTNTLVMWHIVKHKNEGSTSDIFIFNLALLDAFFCLMTPVDMLNRLWLNDDSTWYFQRFSYGVKDMTPLFLTCICLDRYIAVVHPIVFTGIRDNRIRTGISVVVWGLVLAYALAKCLIGVLSVSEVFGGLILFAFFLMVFCNLSIIWVLRKSVAGKEVMNPVKKKAFKMVTIVLAIIVVNYLPPVALIPFASTFSFVDFRCKISLSVFSIMDLSCTIEPLLYMSKMEKLALCPCLKGPATKTNNVNG
;
A
#
# COMPACT_ATOMS: atom_id res chain seq x y z
N MET A 1 31.32 16.70 21.74
CA MET A 1 30.47 17.91 21.82
C MET A 1 31.08 19.12 21.11
N SER A 2 32.37 19.14 20.75
CA SER A 2 33.06 20.28 20.10
C SER A 2 32.85 20.42 18.58
N ASN A 3 32.53 19.33 17.86
CA ASN A 3 32.49 19.36 16.39
C ASN A 3 31.14 19.82 15.80
N ILE A 4 30.07 19.84 16.60
CA ILE A 4 28.73 20.24 16.13
C ILE A 4 28.61 21.77 16.11
N SER A 5 29.17 22.44 17.13
CA SER A 5 29.23 23.90 17.21
C SER A 5 30.07 24.51 16.09
N GLU A 6 31.16 23.84 15.69
CA GLU A 6 32.06 24.28 14.63
C GLU A 6 31.47 24.08 13.22
N ALA A 7 30.66 23.03 13.05
CA ALA A 7 29.87 22.83 11.84
C ALA A 7 28.75 23.89 11.72
N LEU A 8 28.09 24.24 12.83
CA LEU A 8 27.02 25.23 12.88
C LEU A 8 27.54 26.65 12.57
N SER A 9 28.74 27.01 13.06
CA SER A 9 29.37 28.32 12.81
C SER A 9 29.89 28.50 11.39
N ASN A 10 30.30 27.42 10.72
CA ASN A 10 30.71 27.47 9.32
C ASN A 10 29.51 27.58 8.35
N ILE A 11 28.34 27.03 8.72
CA ILE A 11 27.12 27.13 7.90
C ILE A 11 26.58 28.57 7.91
N THR A 12 26.57 29.23 9.07
CA THR A 12 26.06 30.61 9.20
C THR A 12 26.89 31.66 8.46
N ASN A 13 28.20 31.44 8.25
CA ASN A 13 29.07 32.37 7.50
C ASN A 13 28.92 32.30 5.97
N SER A 14 28.20 31.31 5.43
CA SER A 14 28.15 31.06 3.98
C SER A 14 26.92 31.63 3.26
N GLY A 15 26.01 32.32 3.96
CA GLY A 15 24.75 32.81 3.38
C GLY A 15 23.82 31.72 2.86
N TRP A 16 24.15 30.44 3.12
CA TRP A 16 23.34 29.29 2.76
C TRP A 16 22.18 29.16 3.75
N HIS A 17 21.01 29.65 3.35
CA HIS A 17 19.77 29.26 4.02
C HIS A 17 19.42 27.85 3.57
N PRO A 18 19.26 26.88 4.51
CA PRO A 18 18.77 25.57 4.14
C PRO A 18 17.40 25.71 3.49
N PRO A 19 17.15 25.03 2.36
CA PRO A 19 15.90 25.17 1.66
C PRO A 19 14.70 24.79 2.55
N PRO A 20 13.53 25.43 2.37
CA PRO A 20 12.41 25.40 3.32
C PRO A 20 11.73 24.03 3.47
N TRP A 21 12.17 23.02 2.72
CA TRP A 21 11.52 21.71 2.69
C TRP A 21 11.94 20.75 3.80
N TYR A 22 12.86 21.14 4.70
CA TYR A 22 13.28 20.31 5.84
C TYR A 22 12.42 20.60 7.07
N GLN A 23 11.92 19.54 7.72
CA GLN A 23 11.17 19.68 8.98
C GLN A 23 12.06 20.07 10.17
N PHE A 24 13.35 19.72 10.13
CA PHE A 24 14.35 20.09 11.12
C PHE A 24 15.60 20.59 10.39
N GLU A 25 16.18 21.71 10.81
CA GLU A 25 17.40 22.26 10.20
C GLU A 25 18.57 21.26 10.24
N ALA A 26 18.62 20.44 11.29
CA ALA A 26 19.60 19.35 11.44
C ALA A 26 19.51 18.28 10.33
N CYS A 27 18.42 18.21 9.57
CA CYS A 27 18.26 17.29 8.44
C CYS A 27 18.90 17.79 7.14
N SER A 28 19.40 19.03 7.10
CA SER A 28 20.08 19.60 5.91
C SER A 28 21.27 18.77 5.44
N VAL A 29 21.90 17.99 6.32
CA VAL A 29 23.00 17.06 6.01
C VAL A 29 22.57 15.81 5.23
N ALA A 30 21.27 15.58 5.05
CA ALA A 30 20.71 14.39 4.38
C ALA A 30 19.73 14.74 3.25
N PRO A 31 20.16 15.52 2.23
CA PRO A 31 19.26 16.00 1.18
C PRO A 31 18.63 14.87 0.35
N TYR A 32 19.36 13.78 0.12
CA TYR A 32 18.93 12.68 -0.76
C TYR A 32 17.65 11.97 -0.27
N ALA A 33 17.48 11.80 1.04
CA ALA A 33 16.27 11.18 1.60
C ALA A 33 15.02 12.04 1.37
N PHE A 34 15.17 13.36 1.47
CA PHE A 34 14.10 14.31 1.18
C PHE A 34 13.77 14.38 -0.31
N VAL A 35 14.79 14.39 -1.18
CA VAL A 35 14.59 14.33 -2.64
C VAL A 35 13.82 13.07 -3.02
N PHE A 36 14.19 11.92 -2.45
CA PHE A 36 13.47 10.67 -2.67
C PHE A 36 12.02 10.75 -2.18
N TYR A 37 11.80 11.24 -0.95
CA TYR A 37 10.47 11.44 -0.38
C TYR A 37 9.57 12.32 -1.26
N TYR A 38 10.04 13.50 -1.67
CA TYR A 38 9.27 14.39 -2.54
C TYR A 38 9.06 13.79 -3.93
N GLY A 39 10.04 13.06 -4.47
CA GLY A 39 9.90 12.32 -5.72
C GLY A 39 8.78 11.28 -5.66
N VAL A 40 8.72 10.49 -4.59
CA VAL A 40 7.63 9.52 -4.36
C VAL A 40 6.28 10.22 -4.23
N LYS A 41 6.21 11.33 -3.50
CA LYS A 41 4.99 12.13 -3.34
C LYS A 41 4.45 12.64 -4.67
N VAL A 42 5.31 13.23 -5.51
CA VAL A 42 4.95 13.68 -6.86
C VAL A 42 4.47 12.50 -7.72
N LEU A 43 5.19 11.38 -7.69
CA LEU A 43 4.78 10.17 -8.42
C LEU A 43 3.41 9.66 -7.96
N ASN A 44 3.15 9.62 -6.66
CA ASN A 44 1.86 9.21 -6.11
C ASN A 44 0.73 10.16 -6.51
N LEU A 45 0.99 11.47 -6.56
CA LEU A 45 0.00 12.44 -7.02
C LEU A 45 -0.35 12.27 -8.50
N PHE A 46 0.64 12.13 -9.38
CA PHE A 46 0.40 12.12 -10.83
C PHE A 46 0.08 10.73 -11.39
N VAL A 47 0.52 9.66 -10.74
CA VAL A 47 0.31 8.27 -11.20
C VAL A 47 -0.59 7.51 -10.24
N GLY A 48 -0.29 7.58 -8.94
CA GLY A 48 -1.06 6.89 -7.90
C GLY A 48 -2.53 7.33 -7.85
N PHE A 49 -2.80 8.64 -7.78
CA PHE A 49 -4.17 9.15 -7.70
C PHE A 49 -5.01 8.74 -8.93
N PRO A 50 -4.61 9.02 -10.19
CA PRO A 50 -5.41 8.60 -11.34
C PRO A 50 -5.63 7.09 -11.40
N THR A 51 -4.60 6.30 -11.08
CA THR A 51 -4.72 4.83 -11.11
C THR A 51 -5.72 4.34 -10.07
N ASN A 52 -5.66 4.84 -8.83
CA ASN A 52 -6.62 4.46 -7.78
C ASN A 52 -8.05 4.91 -8.11
N THR A 53 -8.23 6.10 -8.70
CA THR A 53 -9.54 6.56 -9.16
C THR A 53 -10.09 5.68 -10.28
N LEU A 54 -9.26 5.25 -11.23
CA LEU A 54 -9.65 4.33 -12.29
C LEU A 54 -10.04 2.95 -11.73
N VAL A 55 -9.31 2.45 -10.73
CA VAL A 55 -9.65 1.20 -10.02
C VAL A 55 -11.03 1.30 -9.38
N MET A 56 -11.29 2.37 -8.61
CA MET A 56 -12.60 2.61 -7.99
C MET A 56 -13.71 2.70 -9.04
N TRP A 57 -13.49 3.48 -10.10
CA TRP A 57 -14.46 3.64 -11.19
C TRP A 57 -14.77 2.31 -11.89
N HIS A 58 -13.74 1.50 -12.16
CA HIS A 58 -13.92 0.20 -12.79
C HIS A 58 -14.75 -0.73 -11.91
N ILE A 59 -14.47 -0.80 -10.61
CA ILE A 59 -15.22 -1.64 -9.65
C ILE A 59 -16.69 -1.21 -9.58
N VAL A 60 -16.96 0.10 -9.52
CA VAL A 60 -18.33 0.64 -9.48
C VAL A 60 -19.08 0.32 -10.77
N LYS A 61 -18.44 0.48 -11.93
CA LYS A 61 -19.05 0.24 -13.25
C LYS A 61 -19.33 -1.25 -13.52
N HIS A 62 -18.46 -2.15 -13.06
CA HIS A 62 -18.59 -3.60 -13.30
C HIS A 62 -19.07 -4.37 -12.05
N LYS A 63 -19.80 -3.70 -11.16
CA LYS A 63 -20.29 -4.27 -9.90
C LYS A 63 -21.10 -5.57 -10.07
N ASN A 64 -21.71 -5.78 -11.24
CA ASN A 64 -22.50 -6.98 -11.57
C ASN A 64 -21.65 -8.19 -12.00
N GLU A 65 -20.36 -8.01 -12.32
CA GLU A 65 -19.41 -9.08 -12.71
C GLU A 65 -18.48 -9.47 -11.55
N GLY A 66 -18.81 -9.02 -10.34
CA GLY A 66 -17.91 -8.82 -9.19
C GLY A 66 -16.92 -9.95 -8.91
N SER A 67 -15.65 -9.56 -8.77
CA SER A 67 -14.61 -10.38 -8.18
C SER A 67 -14.76 -10.38 -6.66
N THR A 68 -14.32 -11.47 -6.04
CA THR A 68 -14.58 -11.76 -4.64
C THR A 68 -13.82 -10.86 -3.66
N SER A 69 -12.94 -9.96 -4.10
CA SER A 69 -12.24 -9.03 -3.19
C SER A 69 -12.53 -7.56 -3.47
N ASP A 70 -13.50 -7.25 -4.35
CA ASP A 70 -13.68 -5.91 -4.89
C ASP A 70 -14.02 -4.86 -3.81
N ILE A 71 -14.73 -5.23 -2.76
CA ILE A 71 -15.03 -4.31 -1.63
C ILE A 71 -13.73 -3.88 -0.92
N PHE A 72 -12.83 -4.81 -0.61
CA PHE A 72 -11.58 -4.47 0.05
C PHE A 72 -10.65 -3.66 -0.85
N ILE A 73 -10.60 -4.02 -2.15
CA ILE A 73 -9.80 -3.29 -3.16
C ILE A 73 -10.33 -1.87 -3.35
N PHE A 74 -11.65 -1.68 -3.36
CA PHE A 74 -12.26 -0.35 -3.43
C PHE A 74 -11.88 0.51 -2.23
N ASN A 75 -11.99 -0.03 -1.01
CA ASN A 75 -11.61 0.70 0.21
C ASN A 75 -10.11 1.03 0.23
N LEU A 76 -9.26 0.09 -0.18
CA LEU A 76 -7.82 0.31 -0.33
C LEU A 76 -7.53 1.45 -1.31
N ALA A 77 -8.14 1.42 -2.50
CA ALA A 77 -7.98 2.46 -3.51
C ALA A 77 -8.50 3.83 -3.04
N LEU A 78 -9.56 3.87 -2.23
CA LEU A 78 -10.06 5.10 -1.62
C LEU A 78 -9.05 5.71 -0.65
N LEU A 79 -8.45 4.90 0.22
CA LEU A 79 -7.42 5.34 1.18
C LEU A 79 -6.17 5.86 0.47
N ASP A 80 -5.68 5.12 -0.53
CA ASP A 80 -4.50 5.53 -1.30
C ASP A 80 -4.77 6.79 -2.14
N ALA A 81 -5.95 6.91 -2.78
CA ALA A 81 -6.34 8.12 -3.51
C ALA A 81 -6.41 9.34 -2.58
N PHE A 82 -7.00 9.19 -1.38
CA PHE A 82 -7.02 10.24 -0.37
C PHE A 82 -5.61 10.67 0.02
N PHE A 83 -4.72 9.72 0.32
CA PHE A 83 -3.34 10.04 0.67
C PHE A 83 -2.58 10.73 -0.47
N CYS A 84 -2.79 10.31 -1.71
CA CYS A 84 -2.19 10.96 -2.88
C CYS A 84 -2.66 12.41 -3.02
N LEU A 85 -3.96 12.66 -2.88
CA LEU A 85 -4.56 14.00 -2.96
C LEU A 85 -4.09 14.95 -1.85
N MET A 86 -3.62 14.42 -0.73
CA MET A 86 -3.10 15.22 0.39
C MET A 86 -1.66 15.71 0.17
N THR A 87 -0.99 15.21 -0.87
CA THR A 87 0.38 15.59 -1.22
C THR A 87 0.58 17.09 -1.47
N PRO A 88 -0.25 17.79 -2.28
CA PRO A 88 -0.09 19.22 -2.50
C PRO A 88 -0.26 20.03 -1.21
N VAL A 89 -1.18 19.62 -0.33
CA VAL A 89 -1.39 20.24 0.98
C VAL A 89 -0.16 20.04 1.87
N ASP A 90 0.44 18.84 1.87
CA ASP A 90 1.69 18.56 2.58
C ASP A 90 2.84 19.46 2.10
N MET A 91 3.01 19.56 0.79
CA MET A 91 4.06 20.37 0.18
C MET A 91 3.87 21.86 0.42
N LEU A 92 2.66 22.39 0.24
CA LEU A 92 2.37 23.81 0.46
C LEU A 92 2.59 24.22 1.91
N ASN A 93 2.20 23.36 2.87
CA ASN A 93 2.40 23.66 4.27
C ASN A 93 3.87 23.66 4.66
N ARG A 94 4.65 22.68 4.18
CA ARG A 94 6.08 22.59 4.48
C ARG A 94 6.88 23.73 3.85
N LEU A 95 6.52 24.14 2.63
CA LEU A 95 7.29 25.13 1.88
C LEU A 95 6.92 26.58 2.19
N TRP A 96 5.67 26.86 2.52
CA TRP A 96 5.17 28.24 2.61
C TRP A 96 4.31 28.56 3.84
N LEU A 97 3.32 27.72 4.17
CA LEU A 97 2.30 28.13 5.15
C LEU A 97 2.76 27.95 6.60
N ASN A 98 3.49 26.88 6.88
CA ASN A 98 3.88 26.45 8.24
C ASN A 98 2.75 26.58 9.28
N ASP A 99 1.55 26.18 8.89
CA ASP A 99 0.34 26.29 9.70
C ASP A 99 0.14 25.03 10.56
N ASP A 100 -0.11 25.24 11.86
CA ASP A 100 -0.25 24.17 12.85
C ASP A 100 -1.47 23.28 12.57
N SER A 101 -2.60 23.85 12.15
CA SER A 101 -3.82 23.10 11.83
C SER A 101 -3.55 22.11 10.68
N THR A 102 -2.81 22.55 9.68
CA THR A 102 -2.42 21.72 8.54
C THR A 102 -1.46 20.60 8.96
N TRP A 103 -0.58 20.83 9.94
CA TRP A 103 0.25 19.76 10.52
C TRP A 103 -0.57 18.66 11.21
N TYR A 104 -1.65 19.02 11.92
CA TYR A 104 -2.58 18.04 12.49
C TYR A 104 -3.25 17.21 11.40
N PHE A 105 -3.73 17.86 10.34
CA PHE A 105 -4.39 17.19 9.22
C PHE A 105 -3.44 16.26 8.45
N GLN A 106 -2.17 16.64 8.31
CA GLN A 106 -1.13 15.78 7.75
C GLN A 106 -0.90 14.55 8.63
N ARG A 107 -0.75 14.72 9.95
CA ARG A 107 -0.58 13.59 10.89
C ARG A 107 -1.74 12.60 10.80
N PHE A 108 -2.96 13.11 10.66
CA PHE A 108 -4.15 12.29 10.41
C PHE A 108 -4.03 11.53 9.09
N SER A 109 -3.69 12.20 7.98
CA SER A 109 -3.49 11.55 6.67
C SER A 109 -2.47 10.42 6.70
N TYR A 110 -1.33 10.67 7.36
CA TYR A 110 -0.31 9.66 7.59
C TYR A 110 -0.81 8.51 8.46
N GLY A 111 -1.63 8.78 9.47
CA GLY A 111 -2.25 7.74 10.29
C GLY A 111 -3.23 6.87 9.51
N VAL A 112 -3.97 7.46 8.57
CA VAL A 112 -4.82 6.72 7.64
C VAL A 112 -3.97 5.80 6.74
N LYS A 113 -2.90 6.34 6.16
CA LYS A 113 -1.98 5.58 5.29
C LYS A 113 -1.28 4.43 6.03
N ASP A 114 -0.81 4.69 7.24
CA ASP A 114 -0.23 3.69 8.15
C ASP A 114 -1.11 2.43 8.28
N MET A 115 -2.43 2.60 8.37
CA MET A 115 -3.38 1.50 8.63
C MET A 115 -3.89 0.82 7.34
N THR A 116 -3.50 1.32 6.18
CA THR A 116 -3.81 0.74 4.87
C THR A 116 -3.44 -0.75 4.71
N PRO A 117 -2.35 -1.28 5.31
CA PRO A 117 -2.00 -2.70 5.25
C PRO A 117 -3.07 -3.65 5.82
N LEU A 118 -4.01 -3.16 6.64
CA LEU A 118 -5.13 -3.97 7.12
C LEU A 118 -6.04 -4.40 5.96
N PHE A 119 -6.37 -3.49 5.03
CA PHE A 119 -7.15 -3.83 3.84
C PHE A 119 -6.37 -4.77 2.92
N LEU A 120 -5.05 -4.57 2.79
CA LEU A 120 -4.19 -5.48 2.02
C LEU A 120 -4.16 -6.90 2.63
N THR A 121 -4.13 -6.99 3.96
CA THR A 121 -4.24 -8.25 4.70
C THR A 121 -5.60 -8.92 4.44
N CYS A 122 -6.70 -8.16 4.47
CA CYS A 122 -8.03 -8.68 4.13
C CYS A 122 -8.08 -9.23 2.70
N ILE A 123 -7.46 -8.55 1.73
CA ILE A 123 -7.37 -9.02 0.34
C ILE A 123 -6.56 -10.33 0.26
N CYS A 124 -5.41 -10.40 0.94
CA CYS A 124 -4.59 -11.60 0.96
C CYS A 124 -5.32 -12.79 1.61
N LEU A 125 -6.04 -12.54 2.69
CA LEU A 125 -6.81 -13.57 3.41
C LEU A 125 -8.01 -14.06 2.58
N ASP A 126 -8.78 -13.15 1.97
CA ASP A 126 -9.91 -13.53 1.11
C ASP A 126 -9.45 -14.40 -0.07
N ARG A 127 -8.32 -14.04 -0.71
CA ARG A 127 -7.69 -14.86 -1.77
C ARG A 127 -7.16 -16.20 -1.25
N TYR A 128 -6.56 -16.21 -0.06
CA TYR A 128 -6.08 -17.44 0.56
C TYR A 128 -7.24 -18.40 0.81
N ILE A 129 -8.34 -17.94 1.41
CA ILE A 129 -9.52 -18.79 1.67
C ILE A 129 -10.11 -19.29 0.35
N ALA A 130 -10.19 -18.45 -0.69
CA ALA A 130 -10.66 -18.85 -2.01
C ALA A 130 -9.85 -19.99 -2.64
N VAL A 131 -8.52 -19.98 -2.49
CA VAL A 131 -7.62 -20.94 -3.14
C VAL A 131 -7.39 -22.18 -2.29
N VAL A 132 -7.21 -22.03 -0.98
CA VAL A 132 -6.82 -23.11 -0.06
C VAL A 132 -8.04 -23.81 0.54
N HIS A 133 -9.13 -23.09 0.76
CA HIS A 133 -10.34 -23.60 1.42
C HIS A 133 -11.62 -23.28 0.61
N PRO A 134 -11.75 -23.79 -0.63
CA PRO A 134 -12.83 -23.40 -1.56
C PRO A 134 -14.24 -23.71 -1.05
N ILE A 135 -14.43 -24.77 -0.25
CA ILE A 135 -15.74 -25.12 0.33
C ILE A 135 -16.17 -24.06 1.36
N VAL A 136 -15.25 -23.65 2.24
CA VAL A 136 -15.50 -22.57 3.21
C VAL A 136 -15.79 -21.28 2.46
N PHE A 137 -15.00 -20.98 1.43
CA PHE A 137 -15.16 -19.79 0.60
C PHE A 137 -16.55 -19.68 -0.03
N THR A 138 -17.13 -20.79 -0.51
CA THR A 138 -18.49 -20.78 -1.06
C THR A 138 -19.56 -20.40 -0.03
N GLY A 139 -19.34 -20.74 1.26
CA GLY A 139 -20.25 -20.36 2.35
C GLY A 139 -20.10 -18.90 2.81
N ILE A 140 -18.89 -18.33 2.76
CA ILE A 140 -18.61 -16.94 3.21
C ILE A 140 -18.65 -15.91 2.08
N ARG A 141 -19.11 -16.29 0.88
CA ARG A 141 -19.14 -15.42 -0.31
C ARG A 141 -20.06 -14.20 -0.16
N ASP A 142 -20.84 -14.12 0.91
CA ASP A 142 -21.75 -13.01 1.18
C ASP A 142 -21.00 -11.67 1.33
N ASN A 143 -21.40 -10.70 0.50
CA ASN A 143 -20.88 -9.33 0.54
C ASN A 143 -21.16 -8.63 1.88
N ARG A 144 -22.15 -9.10 2.66
CA ARG A 144 -22.44 -8.56 4.00
C ARG A 144 -21.27 -8.79 4.96
N ILE A 145 -20.64 -9.97 4.95
CA ILE A 145 -19.49 -10.28 5.81
C ILE A 145 -18.32 -9.34 5.45
N ARG A 146 -18.00 -9.19 4.16
CA ARG A 146 -16.93 -8.30 3.69
C ARG A 146 -17.20 -6.83 4.02
N THR A 147 -18.46 -6.41 3.93
CA THR A 147 -18.88 -5.06 4.33
C THR A 147 -18.68 -4.87 5.83
N GLY A 148 -19.11 -5.83 6.66
CA GLY A 148 -18.89 -5.80 8.10
C GLY A 148 -17.41 -5.72 8.49
N ILE A 149 -16.57 -6.56 7.87
CA ILE A 149 -15.10 -6.51 8.06
C ILE A 149 -14.56 -5.13 7.65
N SER A 150 -15.02 -4.59 6.51
CA SER A 150 -14.57 -3.27 6.04
C SER A 150 -14.93 -2.15 7.03
N VAL A 151 -16.14 -2.19 7.62
CA VAL A 151 -16.57 -1.23 8.65
C VAL A 151 -15.67 -1.30 9.88
N VAL A 152 -15.33 -2.51 10.34
CA VAL A 152 -14.41 -2.70 11.47
C VAL A 152 -13.01 -2.15 11.14
N VAL A 153 -12.48 -2.46 9.95
CA VAL A 153 -11.16 -1.96 9.52
C VAL A 153 -11.17 -0.43 9.42
N TRP A 154 -12.23 0.18 8.89
CA TRP A 154 -12.39 1.64 8.89
C TRP A 154 -12.39 2.22 10.30
N GLY A 155 -13.10 1.59 11.23
CA GLY A 155 -13.09 2.00 12.64
C GLY A 155 -11.67 2.02 13.22
N LEU A 156 -10.89 0.97 12.96
CA LEU A 156 -9.48 0.89 13.39
C LEU A 156 -8.60 1.94 12.72
N VAL A 157 -8.75 2.13 11.40
CA VAL A 157 -8.01 3.14 10.61
C VAL A 157 -8.26 4.54 11.18
N LEU A 158 -9.52 4.90 11.39
CA LEU A 158 -9.91 6.22 11.89
C LEU A 158 -9.48 6.41 13.35
N ALA A 159 -9.66 5.41 14.21
CA ALA A 159 -9.24 5.49 15.60
C ALA A 159 -7.73 5.71 15.74
N TYR A 160 -6.93 4.97 14.97
CA TYR A 160 -5.48 5.14 14.95
C TYR A 160 -5.08 6.49 14.35
N ALA A 161 -5.70 6.91 13.24
CA ALA A 161 -5.41 8.21 12.62
C ALA A 161 -5.72 9.39 13.54
N LEU A 162 -6.83 9.33 14.28
CA LEU A 162 -7.18 10.32 15.29
C LEU A 162 -6.22 10.31 16.47
N ALA A 163 -5.85 9.13 16.98
CA ALA A 163 -4.88 9.01 18.06
C ALA A 163 -3.50 9.60 17.66
N LYS A 164 -3.03 9.29 16.43
CA LYS A 164 -1.78 9.85 15.88
C LYS A 164 -1.84 11.37 15.73
N CYS A 165 -3.01 11.89 15.33
CA CYS A 165 -3.25 13.34 15.19
C CYS A 165 -3.18 14.06 16.55
N LEU A 166 -3.91 13.56 17.55
CA LEU A 166 -4.13 14.24 18.83
C LEU A 166 -3.03 14.00 19.87
N ILE A 167 -2.58 12.75 20.01
CA ILE A 167 -1.65 12.32 21.08
C ILE A 167 -0.19 12.42 20.61
N GLY A 168 0.02 12.45 19.29
CA GLY A 168 1.34 12.54 18.66
C GLY A 168 1.96 11.18 18.31
N VAL A 169 3.04 11.23 17.53
CA VAL A 169 3.60 10.07 16.81
C VAL A 169 4.27 9.05 17.74
N LEU A 170 4.84 9.48 18.86
CA LEU A 170 5.65 8.62 19.74
C LEU A 170 4.82 7.58 20.49
N SER A 171 3.64 7.96 20.99
CA SER A 171 2.77 7.07 21.77
C SER A 171 2.12 5.96 20.95
N VAL A 172 1.84 6.21 19.67
CA VAL A 172 1.16 5.25 18.78
C VAL A 172 2.14 4.36 18.02
N SER A 173 3.44 4.68 18.02
CA SER A 173 4.45 4.02 17.20
C SER A 173 4.71 2.56 17.56
N GLU A 174 4.61 2.19 18.84
CA GLU A 174 4.79 0.80 19.29
C GLU A 174 3.61 -0.09 18.88
N VAL A 175 2.39 0.38 19.11
CA VAL A 175 1.15 -0.31 18.71
C VAL A 175 1.12 -0.50 17.19
N PHE A 176 1.52 0.55 16.46
CA PHE A 176 1.65 0.51 15.01
C PHE A 176 2.66 -0.53 14.53
N GLY A 177 3.86 -0.55 15.14
CA GLY A 177 4.89 -1.53 14.82
C GLY A 177 4.41 -2.97 15.01
N GLY A 178 3.75 -3.26 16.13
CA GLY A 178 3.18 -4.58 16.40
C GLY A 178 2.08 -4.97 15.42
N LEU A 179 1.20 -4.03 15.06
CA LEU A 179 0.13 -4.26 14.09
C LEU A 179 0.68 -4.53 12.68
N ILE A 180 1.63 -3.72 12.20
CA ILE A 180 2.27 -3.94 10.91
C ILE A 180 3.00 -5.27 10.89
N LEU A 181 3.73 -5.61 11.95
CA LEU A 181 4.45 -6.88 12.05
C LEU A 181 3.48 -8.06 11.88
N PHE A 182 2.37 -8.03 12.62
CA PHE A 182 1.34 -9.05 12.53
C PHE A 182 0.72 -9.11 11.12
N ALA A 183 0.34 -7.97 10.55
CA ALA A 183 -0.20 -7.88 9.19
C ALA A 183 0.79 -8.42 8.15
N PHE A 184 2.08 -8.08 8.27
CA PHE A 184 3.15 -8.55 7.41
C PHE A 184 3.28 -10.07 7.44
N PHE A 185 3.35 -10.67 8.64
CA PHE A 185 3.43 -12.12 8.78
C PHE A 185 2.21 -12.82 8.16
N LEU A 186 0.99 -12.31 8.40
CA LEU A 186 -0.21 -12.87 7.80
C LEU A 186 -0.21 -12.77 6.28
N MET A 187 0.18 -11.62 5.73
CA MET A 187 0.27 -11.40 4.30
C MET A 187 1.28 -12.36 3.65
N VAL A 188 2.47 -12.50 4.24
CA VAL A 188 3.50 -13.44 3.75
C VAL A 188 2.99 -14.88 3.82
N PHE A 189 2.44 -15.29 4.97
CA PHE A 189 1.87 -16.62 5.15
C PHE A 189 0.78 -16.95 4.11
N CYS A 190 -0.17 -16.03 3.90
CA CYS A 190 -1.25 -16.20 2.93
C CYS A 190 -0.69 -16.38 1.51
N ASN A 191 0.22 -15.51 1.08
CA ASN A 191 0.77 -15.56 -0.27
C ASN A 191 1.66 -16.79 -0.49
N LEU A 192 2.46 -17.20 0.49
CA LEU A 192 3.25 -18.44 0.42
C LEU A 192 2.36 -19.69 0.35
N SER A 193 1.25 -19.70 1.11
CA SER A 193 0.30 -20.81 1.07
C SER A 193 -0.41 -20.92 -0.28
N ILE A 194 -0.80 -19.79 -0.88
CA ILE A 194 -1.35 -19.75 -2.25
C ILE A 194 -0.33 -20.31 -3.25
N ILE A 195 0.94 -19.86 -3.17
CA ILE A 195 2.04 -20.35 -4.03
C ILE A 195 2.22 -21.86 -3.85
N TRP A 196 2.19 -22.36 -2.62
CA TRP A 196 2.34 -23.79 -2.30
C TRP A 196 1.20 -24.62 -2.90
N VAL A 197 -0.07 -24.22 -2.70
CA VAL A 197 -1.24 -24.91 -3.29
C VAL A 197 -1.19 -24.88 -4.81
N LEU A 198 -0.84 -23.73 -5.41
CA LEU A 198 -0.70 -23.61 -6.87
C LEU A 198 0.39 -24.54 -7.41
N ARG A 199 1.56 -24.63 -6.75
CA ARG A 199 2.65 -25.55 -7.12
C ARG A 199 2.23 -27.01 -6.95
N LYS A 200 1.65 -27.38 -5.81
CA LYS A 200 1.18 -28.74 -5.55
C LYS A 200 0.15 -29.20 -6.59
N SER A 201 -0.71 -28.30 -7.06
CA SER A 201 -1.70 -28.60 -8.10
C SER A 201 -1.11 -28.86 -9.50
N VAL A 202 0.21 -28.69 -9.65
CA VAL A 202 0.98 -28.85 -10.90
C VAL A 202 2.06 -29.93 -10.78
N ALA A 203 2.45 -30.30 -9.56
CA ALA A 203 3.33 -31.44 -9.31
C ALA A 203 2.74 -32.71 -9.95
N GLY A 204 3.38 -33.22 -10.99
CA GLY A 204 2.91 -34.38 -11.78
C GLY A 204 2.37 -34.05 -13.18
N LYS A 205 2.36 -32.77 -13.62
CA LYS A 205 2.07 -32.37 -15.01
C LYS A 205 3.27 -31.61 -15.58
N GLU A 206 3.78 -32.04 -16.74
CA GLU A 206 4.97 -31.44 -17.38
C GLU A 206 4.76 -29.96 -17.79
N VAL A 207 3.51 -29.55 -18.02
CA VAL A 207 3.18 -28.18 -18.45
C VAL A 207 2.13 -27.55 -17.53
N MET A 208 2.50 -26.45 -16.89
CA MET A 208 1.57 -25.64 -16.10
C MET A 208 0.57 -24.94 -17.03
N ASN A 209 -0.73 -25.18 -16.81
CA ASN A 209 -1.81 -24.48 -17.52
C ASN A 209 -1.56 -22.96 -17.51
N PRO A 210 -1.74 -22.25 -18.64
CA PRO A 210 -1.45 -20.82 -18.77
C PRO A 210 -2.13 -19.96 -17.70
N VAL A 211 -3.36 -20.31 -17.29
CA VAL A 211 -4.10 -19.58 -16.24
C VAL A 211 -3.40 -19.72 -14.87
N LYS A 212 -2.96 -20.93 -14.51
CA LYS A 212 -2.24 -21.18 -13.26
C LYS A 212 -0.84 -20.55 -13.26
N LYS A 213 -0.12 -20.60 -14.39
CA LYS A 213 1.19 -19.92 -14.55
C LYS A 213 1.06 -18.42 -14.33
N LYS A 214 0.00 -17.82 -14.86
CA LYS A 214 -0.31 -16.39 -14.68
C LYS A 214 -0.64 -16.07 -13.22
N ALA A 215 -1.50 -16.86 -12.59
CA ALA A 215 -1.84 -16.68 -11.17
C ALA A 215 -0.60 -16.82 -10.27
N PHE A 216 0.24 -17.83 -10.51
CA PHE A 216 1.49 -18.02 -9.80
C PHE A 216 2.41 -16.79 -9.92
N LYS A 217 2.67 -16.33 -11.16
CA LYS A 217 3.49 -15.13 -11.40
C LYS A 217 2.92 -13.91 -10.69
N MET A 218 1.61 -13.71 -10.75
CA MET A 218 0.94 -12.58 -10.09
C MET A 218 1.14 -12.61 -8.57
N VAL A 219 0.89 -13.76 -7.93
CA VAL A 219 1.02 -13.89 -6.46
C VAL A 219 2.47 -13.75 -6.02
N THR A 220 3.43 -14.25 -6.81
CA THR A 220 4.86 -14.02 -6.55
C THR A 220 5.23 -12.54 -6.64
N ILE A 221 4.70 -11.78 -7.61
CA ILE A 221 4.92 -10.33 -7.70
C ILE A 221 4.32 -9.62 -6.48
N VAL A 222 3.08 -9.96 -6.08
CA VAL A 222 2.44 -9.40 -4.89
C VAL A 222 3.28 -9.66 -3.63
N LEU A 223 3.75 -10.90 -3.44
CA LEU A 223 4.61 -11.25 -2.31
C LEU A 223 5.91 -10.43 -2.32
N ALA A 224 6.54 -10.26 -3.48
CA ALA A 224 7.76 -9.45 -3.60
C ALA A 224 7.50 -7.99 -3.21
N ILE A 225 6.39 -7.40 -3.67
CA ILE A 225 5.99 -6.03 -3.30
C ILE A 225 5.79 -5.91 -1.78
N ILE A 226 5.08 -6.86 -1.17
CA ILE A 226 4.84 -6.87 0.28
C ILE A 226 6.16 -6.95 1.06
N VAL A 227 7.07 -7.82 0.65
CA VAL A 227 8.39 -7.94 1.30
C VAL A 227 9.19 -6.66 1.16
N VAL A 228 9.28 -6.08 -0.06
CA VAL A 228 10.06 -4.85 -0.29
C VAL A 228 9.49 -3.66 0.49
N ASN A 229 8.16 -3.53 0.58
CA ASN A 229 7.53 -2.37 1.19
C ASN A 229 7.43 -2.43 2.72
N TYR A 230 7.21 -3.63 3.29
CA TYR A 230 6.89 -3.78 4.71
C TYR A 230 8.00 -4.41 5.55
N LEU A 231 8.97 -5.11 4.94
CA LEU A 231 10.13 -5.62 5.67
C LEU A 231 11.01 -4.50 6.24
N PRO A 232 11.33 -3.40 5.50
CA PRO A 232 12.19 -2.35 6.05
C PRO A 232 11.63 -1.64 7.30
N PRO A 233 10.34 -1.21 7.34
CA PRO A 233 9.76 -0.67 8.56
C PRO A 233 9.82 -1.64 9.73
N VAL A 234 9.47 -2.91 9.49
CA VAL A 234 9.47 -3.96 10.51
C VAL A 234 10.87 -4.25 11.05
N ALA A 235 11.89 -4.25 10.18
CA ALA A 235 13.25 -4.58 10.55
C ALA A 235 14.00 -3.42 11.21
N LEU A 236 13.63 -2.17 10.95
CA LEU A 236 14.40 -0.99 11.36
C LEU A 236 13.76 -0.19 12.49
N ILE A 237 12.42 -0.13 12.55
CA ILE A 237 11.71 0.68 13.57
C ILE A 237 11.93 0.16 15.00
N PRO A 238 11.91 -1.16 15.29
CA PRO A 238 12.17 -1.67 16.65
C PRO A 238 13.56 -1.32 17.19
N PHE A 239 14.53 -1.09 16.30
CA PHE A 239 15.89 -0.71 16.64
C PHE A 239 16.11 0.81 16.59
N ALA A 240 15.05 1.61 16.60
CA ALA A 240 15.14 3.07 16.54
C ALA A 240 16.07 3.68 17.59
N SER A 241 16.17 3.07 18.78
CA SER A 241 17.00 3.52 19.90
C SER A 241 18.51 3.38 19.66
N THR A 242 18.93 2.55 18.70
CA THR A 242 20.36 2.36 18.40
C THR A 242 20.90 3.40 17.42
N PHE A 243 20.01 4.11 16.73
CA PHE A 243 20.38 5.12 15.73
C PHE A 243 20.45 6.52 16.33
N SER A 244 21.32 7.37 15.78
CA SER A 244 21.34 8.78 16.12
C SER A 244 20.03 9.46 15.68
N PHE A 245 19.68 10.59 16.32
CA PHE A 245 18.47 11.34 15.96
C PHE A 245 18.42 11.68 14.45
N VAL A 246 19.53 12.16 13.89
CA VAL A 246 19.62 12.56 12.48
C VAL A 246 19.53 11.32 11.58
N ASP A 247 20.23 10.24 11.89
CA ASP A 247 20.19 9.04 11.06
C ASP A 247 18.81 8.39 11.06
N PHE A 248 18.16 8.32 12.22
CA PHE A 248 16.82 7.75 12.31
C PHE A 248 15.76 8.64 11.65
N ARG A 249 15.69 9.92 12.03
CA ARG A 249 14.59 10.82 11.62
C ARG A 249 14.78 11.38 10.23
N CYS A 250 16.00 11.77 9.85
CA CYS A 250 16.26 12.47 8.60
C CYS A 250 16.62 11.53 7.44
N LYS A 251 17.08 10.29 7.72
CA LYS A 251 17.49 9.33 6.69
C LYS A 251 16.60 8.10 6.68
N ILE A 252 16.63 7.30 7.75
CA ILE A 252 16.04 5.95 7.78
C ILE A 252 14.51 6.04 7.72
N SER A 253 13.88 6.70 8.69
CA SER A 253 12.42 6.77 8.79
C SER A 253 11.81 7.37 7.52
N LEU A 254 12.37 8.47 7.03
CA LEU A 254 11.88 9.14 5.83
C LEU A 254 11.98 8.24 4.59
N SER A 255 13.12 7.57 4.39
CA SER A 255 13.32 6.68 3.24
C SER A 255 12.42 5.44 3.33
N VAL A 256 12.32 4.83 4.51
CA VAL A 256 11.51 3.63 4.76
C VAL A 256 10.03 3.90 4.54
N PHE A 257 9.49 5.01 5.07
CA PHE A 257 8.10 5.40 4.81
C PHE A 257 7.87 5.76 3.34
N SER A 258 8.84 6.38 2.67
CA SER A 258 8.75 6.66 1.23
C SER A 258 8.69 5.38 0.39
N ILE A 259 9.44 4.33 0.76
CA ILE A 259 9.33 3.01 0.10
C ILE A 259 7.94 2.43 0.32
N MET A 260 7.40 2.50 1.54
CA MET A 260 6.05 2.02 1.82
C MET A 260 4.99 2.80 1.03
N ASP A 261 5.20 4.11 0.82
CA ASP A 261 4.30 4.97 0.05
C ASP A 261 4.31 4.67 -1.46
N LEU A 262 5.35 4.03 -2.01
CA LEU A 262 5.33 3.56 -3.40
C LEU A 262 4.22 2.52 -3.66
N SER A 263 3.74 1.85 -2.60
CA SER A 263 2.62 0.90 -2.70
C SER A 263 1.37 1.55 -3.28
N CYS A 264 1.13 2.85 -3.01
CA CYS A 264 -0.01 3.61 -3.52
C CYS A 264 -0.08 3.62 -5.05
N THR A 265 1.04 3.43 -5.73
CA THR A 265 1.10 3.40 -7.20
C THR A 265 1.26 1.98 -7.73
N ILE A 266 2.15 1.18 -7.12
CA ILE A 266 2.51 -0.15 -7.64
C ILE A 266 1.33 -1.13 -7.56
N GLU A 267 0.60 -1.16 -6.44
CA GLU A 267 -0.51 -2.10 -6.21
C GLU A 267 -1.71 -1.89 -7.16
N PRO A 268 -2.23 -0.66 -7.33
CA PRO A 268 -3.35 -0.43 -8.24
C PRO A 268 -2.95 -0.61 -9.72
N LEU A 269 -1.70 -0.30 -10.10
CA LEU A 269 -1.21 -0.61 -11.46
C LEU A 269 -1.19 -2.12 -11.72
N LEU A 270 -0.75 -2.91 -10.74
CA LEU A 270 -0.79 -4.37 -10.84
C LEU A 270 -2.24 -4.87 -10.99
N TYR A 271 -3.18 -4.27 -10.25
CA TYR A 271 -4.61 -4.59 -10.37
C TYR A 271 -5.18 -4.22 -11.76
N MET A 272 -4.92 -3.02 -12.27
CA MET A 272 -5.36 -2.61 -13.61
C MET A 272 -4.82 -3.52 -14.71
N SER A 273 -3.53 -3.88 -14.63
CA SER A 273 -2.90 -4.79 -15.60
C SER A 273 -3.55 -6.18 -15.66
N LYS A 274 -4.25 -6.58 -14.58
CA LYS A 274 -5.06 -7.79 -14.53
C LYS A 274 -6.42 -7.59 -15.21
N MET A 275 -7.04 -6.42 -15.03
CA MET A 275 -8.38 -6.10 -15.53
C MET A 275 -8.42 -5.83 -17.04
N GLU A 276 -7.50 -5.03 -17.59
CA GLU A 276 -7.43 -4.76 -19.04
C GLU A 276 -7.26 -6.05 -19.85
N LYS A 277 -6.57 -7.04 -19.28
CA LYS A 277 -6.36 -8.35 -19.90
C LYS A 277 -7.56 -9.29 -19.76
N LEU A 278 -8.52 -8.99 -18.88
CA LEU A 278 -9.81 -9.68 -18.81
C LEU A 278 -10.76 -9.12 -19.89
N ALA A 279 -10.70 -7.81 -20.15
CA ALA A 279 -11.42 -7.13 -21.21
C ALA A 279 -10.93 -7.45 -22.64
N LEU A 280 -9.74 -8.07 -22.79
CA LEU A 280 -9.24 -8.58 -24.08
C LEU A 280 -9.69 -10.02 -24.41
N CYS A 281 -10.40 -10.70 -23.51
CA CYS A 281 -11.00 -12.02 -23.74
C CYS A 281 -12.53 -12.10 -23.97
N PRO A 282 -13.27 -11.07 -24.43
CA PRO A 282 -14.63 -11.25 -24.98
C PRO A 282 -14.65 -11.78 -26.42
N CYS A 283 -13.56 -11.63 -27.18
CA CYS A 283 -13.58 -11.83 -28.63
C CYS A 283 -13.39 -13.29 -29.10
N LEU A 284 -13.29 -14.27 -28.19
CA LEU A 284 -13.17 -15.69 -28.55
C LEU A 284 -14.43 -16.53 -28.25
N LYS A 285 -15.59 -15.89 -28.11
CA LYS A 285 -16.87 -16.58 -28.35
C LYS A 285 -17.29 -16.31 -29.79
N GLY A 286 -16.68 -17.03 -30.72
CA GLY A 286 -17.31 -17.26 -32.02
C GLY A 286 -18.66 -17.97 -31.79
N PRO A 287 -19.70 -17.65 -32.57
CA PRO A 287 -21.00 -18.27 -32.40
C PRO A 287 -20.89 -19.77 -32.61
N ALA A 288 -21.25 -20.56 -31.58
CA ALA A 288 -21.49 -21.98 -31.76
C ALA A 288 -22.69 -22.11 -32.70
N THR A 289 -22.41 -22.55 -33.93
CA THR A 289 -23.39 -22.88 -34.94
C THR A 289 -24.37 -23.89 -34.34
N LYS A 290 -25.64 -23.49 -34.19
CA LYS A 290 -26.73 -24.43 -33.92
C LYS A 290 -26.93 -25.27 -35.18
N THR A 291 -26.35 -26.47 -35.21
CA THR A 291 -26.77 -27.50 -36.17
C THR A 291 -27.98 -28.21 -35.55
N ASN A 292 -29.18 -27.67 -35.81
CA ASN A 292 -30.42 -28.41 -35.58
C ASN A 292 -30.72 -29.25 -36.84
N ASN A 293 -30.63 -30.57 -36.66
CA ASN A 293 -31.38 -31.70 -37.25
C ASN A 293 -32.07 -31.52 -38.60
N VAL A 294 -31.95 -32.54 -39.47
CA VAL A 294 -33.12 -33.30 -39.99
C VAL A 294 -32.71 -34.77 -40.26
N ASN A 295 -33.45 -35.71 -39.67
CA ASN A 295 -33.54 -37.11 -40.07
C ASN A 295 -34.17 -37.23 -41.46
N GLY A 296 -33.55 -38.01 -42.35
CA GLY A 296 -34.10 -38.47 -43.62
C GLY A 296 -33.22 -39.58 -44.17
#